data_AF-A0A3M1KL45-F1
#
_entry.id   AF-A0A3M1KL45-F1
#
_cell.length_a   1.000
_cell.length_b   1.000
_cell.length_c   1.000
_cell.angle_alpha   90.00
_cell.angle_beta   90.00
_cell.angle_gamma   90.00
#
_symmetry.space_group_name_H-M   'P 1'
#
loop_
_entity.id
_entity.type
_entity.pdbx_description
1 polymer ?
#
loop_
_entity_poly.entity_id
_entity_poly.type
_entity_poly.pdbx_seq_one_letter_code
_entity_poly.pdbx_strand_id
1 'polypeptide(L)'
;MGKTVFRKTAWLTFAIVVIALAASVRPDLDPAKLEQQYAAAPSRFAEIGHWRVHYRDEGQGDPVVLVHGTTSSLHTWDGWTAQLKQHHRVIRMDLPAFG
;
A
#
# COMPACT_ATOMS: atom_id res chain seq x y z
N MET A 1 54.36 -0.90 -7.08
CA MET A 1 53.28 -0.24 -6.31
C MET A 1 52.00 -0.23 -7.16
N GLY A 2 51.23 -1.33 -7.20
CA GLY A 2 50.13 -1.41 -8.19
C GLY A 2 49.04 -2.48 -7.96
N LYS A 3 49.38 -3.68 -7.46
CA LYS A 3 48.39 -4.76 -7.28
C LYS A 3 47.72 -4.77 -5.89
N THR A 4 48.48 -4.47 -4.85
CA THR A 4 47.97 -4.48 -3.46
C THR A 4 47.00 -3.33 -3.17
N VAL A 5 47.26 -2.15 -3.73
CA VAL A 5 46.36 -0.98 -3.59
C VAL A 5 45.06 -1.23 -4.35
N PHE A 6 45.13 -1.70 -5.59
CA PHE A 6 43.96 -2.07 -6.40
C PHE A 6 43.10 -3.15 -5.74
N ARG A 7 43.72 -4.19 -5.16
CA ARG A 7 42.99 -5.24 -4.44
C ARG A 7 42.27 -4.69 -3.20
N LYS A 8 42.89 -3.79 -2.44
CA LYS A 8 42.27 -3.15 -1.27
C LYS A 8 41.08 -2.27 -1.66
N THR A 9 41.21 -1.46 -2.72
CA THR A 9 40.10 -0.64 -3.22
C THR A 9 38.94 -1.49 -3.73
N ALA A 10 39.22 -2.59 -4.45
CA ALA A 10 38.18 -3.51 -4.91
C ALA A 10 37.40 -4.16 -3.75
N TRP A 11 38.10 -4.62 -2.71
CA TRP A 11 37.44 -5.16 -1.50
C TRP A 11 36.63 -4.11 -0.74
N LEU A 12 37.13 -2.87 -0.67
CA LEU A 12 36.42 -1.78 -0.03
C LEU A 12 35.12 -1.44 -0.78
N THR A 13 35.19 -1.33 -2.11
CA THR A 13 34.00 -1.11 -2.94
C THR A 13 33.01 -2.27 -2.81
N PHE A 14 33.48 -3.51 -2.84
CA PHE A 14 32.62 -4.69 -2.64
C PHE A 14 31.93 -4.66 -1.27
N ALA A 15 32.66 -4.37 -0.20
CA ALA A 15 32.09 -4.26 1.14
C ALA A 15 31.03 -3.15 1.23
N ILE A 16 31.29 -1.98 0.62
CA ILE A 16 30.32 -0.87 0.57
C ILE A 16 29.05 -1.30 -0.17
N VAL A 17 29.16 -1.98 -1.31
CA VAL A 17 28.01 -2.47 -2.08
C VAL A 17 27.22 -3.50 -1.27
N VAL A 18 27.89 -4.45 -0.61
CA VAL A 18 27.24 -5.45 0.24
C VAL A 18 26.49 -4.78 1.40
N ILE A 19 27.11 -3.80 2.06
CA ILE A 19 26.46 -3.04 3.15
C ILE A 19 25.25 -2.26 2.61
N ALA A 20 25.37 -1.60 1.47
CA ALA A 20 24.27 -0.84 0.86
C ALA A 20 23.09 -1.74 0.48
N LEU A 21 23.36 -2.91 -0.10
CA LEU A 21 22.32 -3.90 -0.43
C LEU A 21 21.66 -4.45 0.84
N ALA A 22 22.46 -4.85 1.85
CA ALA A 22 21.94 -5.33 3.12
C ALA A 22 21.10 -4.26 3.83
N ALA A 23 21.53 -2.99 3.81
CA ALA A 23 20.79 -1.86 4.37
C ALA A 23 19.52 -1.49 3.57
N SER A 24 19.37 -1.98 2.35
CA SER A 24 18.18 -1.78 1.50
C SER A 24 17.12 -2.86 1.71
N VAL A 25 17.46 -3.99 2.35
CA VAL A 25 16.47 -5.01 2.73
C VAL A 25 15.58 -4.43 3.83
N ARG A 26 14.27 -4.42 3.59
CA ARG A 26 13.26 -4.04 4.57
C ARG A 26 12.46 -5.30 4.92
N PRO A 27 12.32 -5.64 6.22
CA PRO A 27 11.42 -6.72 6.60
C PRO A 27 9.97 -6.33 6.30
N ASP A 28 9.13 -7.33 6.11
CA ASP A 28 7.68 -7.12 6.00
C ASP A 28 7.14 -6.48 7.28
N LEU A 29 6.19 -5.57 7.11
CA LEU A 29 5.50 -4.94 8.23
C LEU A 29 4.44 -5.88 8.78
N ASP A 30 4.20 -5.80 10.10
CA ASP A 30 3.12 -6.54 10.75
C ASP A 30 1.77 -6.18 10.13
N PRO A 31 1.05 -7.15 9.52
CA PRO A 31 -0.26 -6.91 8.92
C PRO A 31 -1.28 -6.31 9.90
N ALA A 32 -1.23 -6.69 11.18
CA ALA A 32 -2.16 -6.16 12.17
C ALA A 32 -1.97 -4.65 12.38
N LYS A 33 -0.71 -4.18 12.35
CA LYS A 33 -0.38 -2.76 12.44
C LYS A 33 -0.83 -2.00 11.19
N LEU A 34 -0.68 -2.60 10.01
CA LEU A 34 -1.14 -2.02 8.76
C LEU A 34 -2.67 -1.92 8.72
N GLU A 35 -3.38 -2.98 9.10
CA GLU A 35 -4.85 -2.95 9.19
C GLU A 35 -5.32 -1.87 10.17
N GLN A 36 -4.67 -1.72 11.33
CA GLN A 36 -5.01 -0.65 12.27
C GLN A 36 -4.85 0.76 11.67
N GLN A 37 -3.81 0.96 10.84
CA GLN A 37 -3.54 2.25 10.22
C GLN A 37 -4.44 2.53 9.01
N TYR A 38 -4.64 1.54 8.14
CA TYR A 38 -5.27 1.72 6.84
C TYR A 38 -6.72 1.25 6.77
N ALA A 39 -7.19 0.46 7.74
CA ALA A 39 -8.57 -0.01 7.86
C ALA A 39 -9.29 0.59 9.09
N ALA A 40 -8.93 1.81 9.49
CA ALA A 40 -9.68 2.57 10.49
C ALA A 40 -11.12 2.87 10.02
N ALA A 41 -12.05 3.12 10.96
CA ALA A 41 -13.44 3.45 10.64
C ALA A 41 -13.52 4.58 9.58
N PRO A 42 -14.44 4.51 8.58
CA PRO A 42 -15.57 3.58 8.46
C PRO A 42 -15.26 2.34 7.60
N SER A 43 -14.05 1.80 7.67
CA SER A 43 -13.65 0.60 6.90
C SER A 43 -14.45 -0.64 7.30
N ARG A 44 -14.74 -1.46 6.28
CA ARG A 44 -15.47 -2.72 6.39
C ARG A 44 -14.80 -3.76 5.50
N PHE A 45 -15.06 -5.03 5.78
CA PHE A 45 -14.57 -6.14 4.98
C PHE A 45 -15.74 -7.04 4.59
N ALA A 46 -15.71 -7.55 3.37
CA ALA A 46 -16.67 -8.54 2.85
C ALA A 46 -15.92 -9.78 2.36
N GLU A 47 -16.42 -10.96 2.73
CA GLU A 47 -15.92 -12.23 2.22
C GLU A 47 -16.63 -12.56 0.90
N ILE A 48 -15.88 -12.57 -0.20
CA ILE A 48 -16.38 -12.86 -1.55
C ILE A 48 -15.58 -14.02 -2.12
N GLY A 49 -16.14 -15.23 -2.03
CA GLY A 49 -15.41 -16.45 -2.37
C GLY A 49 -14.25 -16.67 -1.40
N HIS A 50 -13.01 -16.62 -1.90
CA HIS A 50 -11.79 -16.73 -1.09
C HIS A 50 -11.11 -15.36 -0.82
N TRP A 51 -11.76 -14.26 -1.21
CA TRP A 51 -11.23 -12.92 -1.07
C TRP A 51 -11.88 -12.18 0.11
N ARG A 52 -11.05 -11.64 1.00
CA ARG A 52 -11.44 -10.65 2.01
C ARG A 52 -11.27 -9.25 1.43
N VAL A 53 -12.37 -8.66 0.94
CA VAL A 53 -12.37 -7.38 0.22
C VAL A 53 -12.57 -6.23 1.20
N HIS A 54 -11.60 -5.31 1.25
CA HIS A 54 -11.71 -4.07 2.01
C HIS A 54 -12.56 -3.04 1.24
N TYR A 55 -13.50 -2.41 1.93
CA TYR A 55 -14.34 -1.36 1.35
C TYR A 55 -14.82 -0.34 2.39
N ARG A 56 -15.26 0.82 1.90
CA ARG A 56 -15.99 1.84 2.67
C ARG A 56 -17.29 2.18 1.97
N ASP A 57 -18.32 2.43 2.77
CA ASP A 57 -19.68 2.73 2.33
C ASP A 57 -20.17 3.94 3.14
N GLU A 58 -20.21 5.10 2.49
CA GLU A 58 -20.43 6.39 3.12
C GLU A 58 -21.52 7.19 2.39
N GLY A 59 -22.32 7.97 3.12
CA GLY A 59 -23.39 8.78 2.53
C GLY A 59 -24.69 8.00 2.28
N GLN A 60 -25.63 8.64 1.58
CA GLN A 60 -26.98 8.13 1.29
C GLN A 60 -27.44 8.66 -0.08
N GLY A 61 -28.40 7.99 -0.72
CA GLY A 61 -28.90 8.35 -2.06
C GLY A 61 -28.47 7.34 -3.13
N ASP A 62 -28.46 7.78 -4.40
CA ASP A 62 -28.10 6.92 -5.52
C ASP A 62 -26.65 6.42 -5.40
N PRO A 63 -26.39 5.12 -5.59
CA PRO A 63 -25.09 4.54 -5.34
C PRO A 63 -24.06 4.89 -6.43
N VAL A 64 -22.86 5.28 -5.99
CA VAL A 64 -21.68 5.49 -6.84
C VAL A 64 -20.58 4.56 -6.37
N VAL A 65 -20.06 3.71 -7.28
CA VAL A 65 -18.96 2.79 -6.99
C VAL A 65 -17.66 3.35 -7.56
N LEU A 66 -16.64 3.50 -6.71
CA LEU A 66 -15.33 4.00 -7.08
C LEU A 66 -14.30 2.86 -7.06
N VAL A 67 -13.71 2.60 -8.23
CA VAL A 67 -12.72 1.53 -8.45
C VAL A 67 -11.39 2.17 -8.80
N HIS A 68 -10.35 1.89 -8.02
CA HIS A 68 -9.01 2.44 -8.25
C HIS A 68 -8.27 1.72 -9.40
N GLY A 69 -7.16 2.32 -9.86
CA GLY A 69 -6.27 1.72 -10.87
C GLY A 69 -5.16 0.85 -10.28
N THR A 70 -4.13 0.53 -11.07
CA THR A 70 -2.96 -0.21 -10.57
C THR A 70 -2.16 0.61 -9.55
N THR A 71 -1.46 -0.07 -8.64
CA THR A 71 -0.58 0.55 -7.62
C THR A 71 -1.29 1.63 -6.80
N SER A 72 -2.56 1.39 -6.49
CA SER A 72 -3.46 2.33 -5.83
C SER A 72 -4.37 1.57 -4.84
N SER A 73 -5.21 2.30 -4.13
CA SER A 73 -6.14 1.78 -3.12
C SER A 73 -7.37 2.69 -3.03
N LEU A 74 -8.39 2.25 -2.27
CA LEU A 74 -9.61 3.01 -2.01
C LEU A 74 -9.36 4.39 -1.38
N HIS A 75 -8.19 4.59 -0.76
CA HIS A 75 -7.78 5.88 -0.17
C HIS A 75 -7.55 6.96 -1.23
N THR A 76 -7.26 6.57 -2.47
CA THR A 76 -7.14 7.51 -3.61
C THR A 76 -8.43 8.32 -3.80
N TRP A 77 -9.57 7.80 -3.35
CA TRP A 77 -10.87 8.43 -3.46
C TRP A 77 -11.25 9.35 -2.29
N ASP A 78 -10.44 9.51 -1.23
CA ASP A 78 -10.83 10.28 -0.04
C ASP A 78 -11.36 11.69 -0.37
N GLY A 79 -10.66 12.42 -1.24
CA GLY A 79 -11.07 13.76 -1.66
C GLY A 79 -12.38 13.77 -2.47
N TRP A 80 -12.57 12.78 -3.34
CA TRP A 80 -13.80 12.64 -4.13
C TRP A 80 -14.98 12.25 -3.25
N THR A 81 -14.77 11.29 -2.34
CA THR A 81 -15.78 10.84 -1.38
C THR A 81 -16.27 11.98 -0.49
N ALA A 82 -15.39 12.90 -0.08
CA ALA A 82 -15.78 14.06 0.74
C ALA A 82 -16.83 14.96 0.06
N GLN A 83 -16.81 15.05 -1.28
CA GLN A 83 -17.78 15.83 -2.05
C GLN A 83 -19.00 14.98 -2.43
N LEU A 84 -18.78 13.78 -2.97
CA LEU A 84 -19.85 12.93 -3.49
C LEU A 84 -20.82 12.45 -2.42
N LYS A 85 -20.33 12.15 -1.20
CA LYS A 85 -21.18 11.59 -0.13
C LYS A 85 -22.25 12.55 0.41
N GLN A 86 -22.19 13.82 0.00
CA GLN A 86 -23.20 14.83 0.34
C GLN A 86 -24.52 14.58 -0.41
N HIS A 87 -24.46 13.89 -1.56
CA HIS A 87 -25.62 13.66 -2.44
C HIS A 87 -25.80 12.19 -2.86
N HIS A 88 -24.78 11.36 -2.65
CA HIS A 88 -24.75 9.96 -3.08
C HIS A 88 -24.33 9.03 -1.95
N ARG A 89 -24.73 7.76 -2.07
CA ARG A 89 -24.10 6.67 -1.32
C ARG A 89 -22.84 6.26 -2.06
N VAL A 90 -21.68 6.53 -1.51
CA VAL A 90 -20.37 6.28 -2.14
C VAL A 90 -19.78 4.99 -1.59
N ILE A 91 -19.55 4.03 -2.47
CA ILE A 91 -18.91 2.75 -2.18
C ILE A 91 -17.55 2.74 -2.85
N ARG A 92 -16.48 2.58 -2.07
CA ARG A 92 -15.10 2.48 -2.57
C ARG A 92 -14.45 1.22 -2.01
N MET A 93 -13.67 0.53 -2.84
CA MET A 93 -13.14 -0.79 -2.52
C MET A 93 -11.72 -0.97 -3.00
N ASP A 94 -10.98 -1.86 -2.35
CA ASP A 94 -9.70 -2.37 -2.84
C ASP A 94 -9.93 -3.58 -3.74
N LEU A 95 -9.27 -3.58 -4.91
CA LEU A 95 -9.26 -4.73 -5.81
C LEU A 95 -8.39 -5.86 -5.23
N PRO A 96 -8.65 -7.14 -5.57
CA PRO A 96 -7.81 -8.25 -5.13
C PRO A 96 -6.32 -8.01 -5.41
N ALA A 97 -5.48 -8.34 -4.43
CA ALA A 97 -4.03 -8.07 -4.41
C ALA A 97 -3.60 -6.60 -4.31
N PHE A 98 -4.53 -5.68 -4.05
CA PHE A 98 -4.28 -4.28 -3.70
C PHE A 98 -4.90 -3.94 -2.34
N GLY A 99 -4.55 -2.75 -1.82
CA GLY A 99 -4.95 -2.30 -0.49
C GLY A 99 -3.85 -2.42 0.55
#